data_AF-A0A6I9PAH4-F1
#
_entry.id   AF-A0A6I9PAH4-F1
#
_cell.length_a   1.000
_cell.length_b   1.000
_cell.length_c   1.000
_cell.angle_alpha   90.00
_cell.angle_beta   90.00
_cell.angle_gamma   90.00
#
_symmetry.space_group_name_H-M   'P 1'
#
loop_
_entity.id
_entity.type
_entity.pdbx_description
1 polymer ?
#
loop_
_entity_poly.entity_id
_entity_poly.type
_entity_poly.pdbx_seq_one_letter_code
_entity_poly.pdbx_strand_id
1 'polypeptide(L)'
;MCVSDLLAEHLQEIRALRQRLEESIRTNDRLREQLEKRLAEVERDPAATNIFIHGNEEQGQLANEVRFLWGQNQTLKEQLSLGSRDKQKENEKLRETLARRTAKLEQSRRECEALRQENSRLQERLELSSQESSQLLETLHFSKEELHRFQCEAKLQRQQLSDSQHLLQSLRVELQVYEKIKTEDRKHNAERSEGSQEPAPLPPSGSLDLSELLLEIRHLRLQLERSIQTNTALRQRLEEQLLRGPHRSETININYLLTSPDEGGRSPGRDGCDPPRHSFQSHNEHTSVLHEEKRGSHSEGEGGSFSSSSGDSAPSRLVPGHRMWANRSGRHILGLIEDYNALRKQISEGRKLSRSMDAHLQESLHTLTQQGSDNKVEQQHLESFSGSVNTMLHVMEEAGRMLKLVWRVSLPAGGGGNNQQDELLKNEISRLKSRLSQQERMLSGAVKRLRTTNQLKEGMERVIIDQLYLTHGVLKKARGNLEEVPVNGQ
;
A
#
# COMPACT_ATOMS: atom_id res chain seq x y z
N MET A 1 91.54 91.93 -37.32
CA MET A 1 90.21 92.17 -37.92
C MET A 1 90.33 93.42 -38.76
N CYS A 2 89.82 93.43 -39.98
CA CYS A 2 89.91 94.60 -40.86
C CYS A 2 88.77 95.57 -40.55
N VAL A 3 89.02 96.87 -40.69
CA VAL A 3 88.02 97.93 -40.42
C VAL A 3 86.77 97.77 -41.31
N SER A 4 86.93 97.17 -42.49
CA SER A 4 85.83 96.84 -43.39
C SER A 4 84.89 95.75 -42.88
N ASP A 5 85.38 94.81 -42.06
CA ASP A 5 84.57 93.73 -41.49
C ASP A 5 83.62 94.31 -40.44
N LEU A 6 84.18 95.12 -39.53
CA LEU A 6 83.45 95.81 -38.46
C LEU A 6 82.38 96.76 -39.03
N LEU A 7 82.67 97.48 -40.11
CA LEU A 7 81.68 98.34 -40.77
C LEU A 7 80.52 97.54 -41.38
N ALA A 8 80.80 96.34 -41.92
CA ALA A 8 79.76 95.44 -42.43
C ALA A 8 78.89 94.89 -41.28
N GLU A 9 79.49 94.53 -40.14
CA GLU A 9 78.78 94.10 -38.93
C GLU A 9 77.84 95.20 -38.39
N HIS A 10 78.33 96.44 -38.21
CA HIS A 10 77.48 97.56 -37.78
C HIS A 10 76.33 97.86 -38.76
N LEU A 11 76.57 97.77 -40.08
CA LEU A 11 75.50 97.94 -41.08
C LEU A 11 74.48 96.79 -41.03
N GLN A 12 74.91 95.57 -40.70
CA GLN A 12 74.03 94.43 -40.50
C GLN A 12 73.18 94.59 -39.22
N GLU A 13 73.78 95.09 -38.14
CA GLU A 13 73.09 95.36 -36.88
C GLU A 13 72.06 96.50 -37.03
N ILE A 14 72.39 97.59 -37.71
CA ILE A 14 71.45 98.68 -38.01
C ILE A 14 70.23 98.18 -38.79
N ARG A 15 70.41 97.26 -39.75
CA ARG A 15 69.30 96.61 -40.47
C ARG A 15 68.44 95.76 -39.53
N ALA A 16 69.06 94.95 -38.67
CA ALA A 16 68.35 94.09 -37.73
C ALA A 16 67.58 94.89 -36.66
N LEU A 17 68.16 95.97 -36.14
CA LEU A 17 67.51 96.91 -35.22
C LEU A 17 66.32 97.61 -35.89
N ARG A 18 66.49 98.08 -37.14
CA ARG A 18 65.39 98.65 -37.92
C ARG A 18 64.25 97.64 -38.12
N GLN A 19 64.55 96.39 -38.48
CA GLN A 19 63.52 95.36 -38.65
C GLN A 19 62.74 95.13 -37.34
N ARG A 20 63.43 94.97 -36.20
CA ARG A 20 62.78 94.84 -34.88
C ARG A 20 61.94 96.07 -34.52
N LEU A 21 62.36 97.27 -34.90
CA LEU A 21 61.58 98.49 -34.70
C LEU A 21 60.29 98.49 -35.54
N GLU A 22 60.38 98.14 -36.83
CA GLU A 22 59.21 98.02 -37.71
C GLU A 22 58.24 96.92 -37.23
N GLU A 23 58.74 95.81 -36.69
CA GLU A 23 57.93 94.76 -36.05
C GLU A 23 57.27 95.25 -34.75
N SER A 24 57.99 96.01 -33.91
CA SER A 24 57.47 96.60 -32.67
C SER A 24 56.42 97.69 -32.92
N ILE A 25 56.57 98.49 -33.98
CA ILE A 25 55.55 99.48 -34.39
C ILE A 25 54.27 98.75 -34.83
N ARG A 26 54.38 97.73 -35.70
CA ARG A 26 53.22 96.91 -36.14
C ARG A 26 52.49 96.23 -34.99
N THR A 27 53.19 95.81 -33.93
CA THR A 27 52.51 95.26 -32.73
C THR A 27 51.89 96.35 -31.86
N ASN A 28 52.51 97.53 -31.74
CA ASN A 28 51.92 98.68 -31.03
C ASN A 28 50.63 99.17 -31.73
N ASP A 29 50.65 99.31 -33.05
CA ASP A 29 49.48 99.74 -33.84
C ASP A 29 48.33 98.72 -33.73
N ARG A 30 48.63 97.42 -33.79
CA ARG A 30 47.64 96.37 -33.55
C ARG A 30 47.06 96.41 -32.13
N LEU A 31 47.86 96.75 -31.12
CA LEU A 31 47.38 96.93 -29.75
C LEU A 31 46.52 98.19 -29.60
N ARG A 32 46.85 99.28 -30.32
CA ARG A 32 46.00 100.48 -30.41
C ARG A 32 44.65 100.16 -31.03
N GLU A 33 44.62 99.48 -32.18
CA GLU A 33 43.37 99.01 -32.79
C GLU A 33 42.52 98.16 -31.83
N GLN A 34 43.15 97.31 -31.01
CA GLN A 34 42.44 96.48 -30.02
C GLN A 34 41.90 97.29 -28.85
N LEU A 35 42.63 98.32 -28.41
CA LEU A 35 42.17 99.27 -27.38
C LEU A 35 41.07 100.18 -27.91
N GLU A 36 41.19 100.71 -29.13
CA GLU A 36 40.16 101.51 -29.81
C GLU A 36 38.88 100.71 -30.02
N LYS A 37 38.97 99.43 -30.43
CA LYS A 37 37.80 98.54 -30.54
C LYS A 37 37.13 98.32 -29.18
N ARG A 38 37.90 98.09 -28.11
CA ARG A 38 37.34 97.93 -26.74
C ARG A 38 36.79 99.23 -26.17
N LEU A 39 37.40 100.38 -26.48
CA LEU A 39 36.87 101.68 -26.09
C LEU A 39 35.56 101.96 -26.85
N ALA A 40 35.47 101.67 -28.14
CA ALA A 40 34.24 101.78 -28.92
C ALA A 40 33.15 100.78 -28.47
N GLU A 41 33.51 99.60 -27.95
CA GLU A 41 32.58 98.66 -27.30
C GLU A 41 32.05 99.26 -25.97
N VAL A 42 32.92 99.84 -25.15
CA VAL A 42 32.54 100.49 -23.86
C VAL A 42 31.75 101.79 -24.06
N GLU A 43 32.11 102.62 -25.04
CA GLU A 43 31.36 103.84 -25.40
C GLU A 43 30.00 103.52 -26.03
N ARG A 44 29.82 102.33 -26.61
CA ARG A 44 28.51 101.83 -27.03
C ARG A 44 27.63 101.34 -25.88
N ASP A 45 28.21 101.05 -24.72
CA ASP A 45 27.47 100.51 -23.58
C ASP A 45 27.67 101.33 -22.27
N PRO A 46 27.21 102.60 -22.25
CA PRO A 46 27.16 103.39 -21.01
C PRO A 46 26.18 102.80 -19.98
N ALA A 47 25.42 101.75 -20.31
CA ALA A 47 24.60 101.01 -19.35
C ALA A 47 25.41 100.06 -18.46
N ALA A 48 26.74 99.96 -18.63
CA ALA A 48 27.65 99.21 -17.74
C ALA A 48 27.61 99.65 -16.26
N THR A 49 26.93 100.75 -15.90
CA THR A 49 26.66 101.11 -14.49
C THR A 49 25.48 100.30 -13.89
N ASN A 50 24.70 99.57 -14.69
CA ASN A 50 23.55 98.76 -14.25
C ASN A 50 23.92 97.38 -13.68
N ILE A 51 25.21 97.09 -13.44
CA ILE A 51 25.68 95.81 -12.84
C ILE A 51 24.92 95.49 -11.55
N PHE A 52 24.62 96.49 -10.73
CA PHE A 52 23.89 96.34 -9.47
C PHE A 52 22.39 96.08 -9.62
N ILE A 53 21.80 96.34 -10.80
CA ILE A 53 20.38 96.12 -11.08
C ILE A 53 20.18 94.70 -11.63
N HIS A 54 20.94 94.30 -12.66
CA HIS A 54 20.82 92.96 -13.24
C HIS A 54 21.30 91.85 -12.29
N GLY A 55 22.40 92.06 -11.56
CA GLY A 55 22.89 91.08 -10.58
C GLY A 55 21.90 90.80 -9.43
N ASN A 56 21.00 91.74 -9.13
CA ASN A 56 19.98 91.56 -8.09
C ASN A 56 18.79 90.73 -8.60
N GLU A 57 18.43 90.86 -9.89
CA GLU A 57 17.44 89.99 -10.53
C GLU A 57 17.97 88.56 -10.71
N GLU A 58 19.25 88.41 -11.08
CA GLU A 58 19.93 87.11 -11.16
C GLU A 58 20.02 86.43 -9.78
N GLN A 59 20.39 87.17 -8.72
CA GLN A 59 20.36 86.65 -7.34
C GLN A 59 18.94 86.24 -6.91
N GLY A 60 17.91 87.01 -7.29
CA GLY A 60 16.51 86.66 -7.05
C GLY A 60 16.10 85.36 -7.75
N GLN A 61 16.49 85.17 -9.01
CA GLN A 61 16.26 83.93 -9.76
C GLN A 61 17.00 82.75 -9.11
N LEU A 62 18.27 82.92 -8.74
CA LEU A 62 19.08 81.88 -8.10
C LEU A 62 18.51 81.47 -6.73
N ALA A 63 18.05 82.43 -5.92
CA ALA A 63 17.42 82.18 -4.63
C ALA A 63 16.05 81.48 -4.75
N ASN A 64 15.31 81.73 -5.85
CA ASN A 64 14.08 81.01 -6.15
C ASN A 64 14.36 79.56 -6.60
N GLU A 65 15.37 79.36 -7.44
CA GLU A 65 15.77 78.01 -7.89
C GLU A 65 16.33 77.17 -6.73
N VAL A 66 17.18 77.74 -5.86
CA VAL A 66 17.65 77.06 -4.64
C VAL A 66 16.48 76.66 -3.73
N ARG A 67 15.44 77.51 -3.60
CA ARG A 67 14.23 77.20 -2.84
C ARG A 67 13.41 76.08 -3.48
N PHE A 68 13.30 76.08 -4.80
CA PHE A 68 12.62 75.02 -5.57
C PHE A 68 13.33 73.67 -5.46
N LEU A 69 14.65 73.65 -5.68
CA LEU A 69 15.50 72.47 -5.53
C LEU A 69 15.52 71.93 -4.08
N TRP A 70 15.41 72.80 -3.07
CA TRP A 70 15.24 72.39 -1.67
C TRP A 70 13.89 71.70 -1.44
N GLY A 71 12.80 72.25 -1.99
CA GLY A 71 11.48 71.61 -1.97
C GLY A 71 11.44 70.26 -2.72
N GLN A 72 12.14 70.16 -3.85
CA GLN A 72 12.31 68.88 -4.55
C GLN A 72 13.11 67.88 -3.72
N ASN A 73 14.23 68.30 -3.10
CA ASN A 73 15.02 67.42 -2.23
C ASN A 73 14.22 66.93 -1.03
N GLN A 74 13.42 67.80 -0.39
CA GLN A 74 12.59 67.42 0.74
C GLN A 74 11.49 66.42 0.33
N THR A 75 10.79 66.65 -0.80
CA THR A 75 9.77 65.70 -1.29
C THR A 75 10.37 64.37 -1.76
N LEU A 76 11.54 64.37 -2.42
CA LEU A 76 12.28 63.14 -2.78
C LEU A 76 12.73 62.36 -1.53
N LYS A 77 13.21 63.06 -0.49
CA LYS A 77 13.60 62.48 0.80
C LYS A 77 12.41 61.85 1.52
N GLU A 78 11.25 62.51 1.50
CA GLU A 78 9.99 61.97 2.02
C GLU A 78 9.54 60.73 1.25
N GLN A 79 9.51 60.78 -0.10
CA GLN A 79 9.19 59.63 -0.95
C GLN A 79 10.12 58.43 -0.71
N LEU A 80 11.44 58.67 -0.58
CA LEU A 80 12.42 57.62 -0.33
C LEU A 80 12.24 57.02 1.07
N SER A 81 11.93 57.85 2.08
CA SER A 81 11.62 57.38 3.44
C SER A 81 10.34 56.52 3.49
N LEU A 82 9.30 56.92 2.74
CA LEU A 82 8.04 56.19 2.63
C LEU A 82 8.23 54.86 1.91
N GLY A 83 8.90 54.88 0.75
CA GLY A 83 9.22 53.68 -0.03
C GLY A 83 10.13 52.70 0.73
N SER A 84 11.05 53.20 1.56
CA SER A 84 11.85 52.36 2.47
C SER A 84 10.98 51.70 3.54
N ARG A 85 10.13 52.49 4.22
CA ARG A 85 9.20 52.00 5.25
C ARG A 85 8.21 50.96 4.72
N ASP A 86 7.69 51.16 3.51
CA ASP A 86 6.67 50.27 2.95
C ASP A 86 7.31 48.98 2.36
N LYS A 87 8.52 49.05 1.80
CA LYS A 87 9.35 47.86 1.51
C LYS A 87 9.67 47.05 2.77
N GLN A 88 9.97 47.71 3.89
CA GLN A 88 10.20 47.01 5.17
C GLN A 88 8.94 46.26 5.63
N LYS A 89 7.76 46.90 5.62
CA LYS A 89 6.47 46.25 5.92
C LYS A 89 6.17 45.06 4.99
N GLU A 90 6.49 45.17 3.71
CA GLU A 90 6.35 44.07 2.76
C GLU A 90 7.30 42.91 3.13
N ASN A 91 8.56 43.22 3.45
CA ASN A 91 9.55 42.22 3.84
C ASN A 91 9.16 41.52 5.17
N GLU A 92 8.58 42.24 6.12
CA GLU A 92 8.01 41.70 7.36
C GLU A 92 6.84 40.74 7.07
N LYS A 93 5.88 41.12 6.22
CA LYS A 93 4.79 40.23 5.77
C LYS A 93 5.31 38.99 5.03
N LEU A 94 6.39 39.12 4.25
CA LEU A 94 7.04 37.99 3.59
C LEU A 94 7.73 37.06 4.60
N ARG A 95 8.43 37.60 5.61
CA ARG A 95 9.00 36.80 6.72
C ARG A 95 7.91 36.06 7.50
N GLU A 96 6.81 36.73 7.85
CA GLU A 96 5.67 36.11 8.52
C GLU A 96 5.03 34.99 7.68
N THR A 97 4.75 35.24 6.41
CA THR A 97 4.10 34.24 5.53
C THR A 97 5.03 33.06 5.23
N LEU A 98 6.34 33.27 5.17
CA LEU A 98 7.34 32.20 5.14
C LEU A 98 7.33 31.40 6.45
N ALA A 99 7.40 32.05 7.62
CA ALA A 99 7.37 31.37 8.91
C ALA A 99 6.09 30.52 9.11
N ARG A 100 4.91 31.07 8.77
CA ARG A 100 3.62 30.36 8.78
C ARG A 100 3.61 29.17 7.82
N ARG A 101 4.22 29.30 6.63
CA ARG A 101 4.36 28.19 5.65
C ARG A 101 5.32 27.11 6.15
N THR A 102 6.45 27.47 6.73
CA THR A 102 7.43 26.52 7.32
C THR A 102 6.80 25.73 8.45
N ALA A 103 6.13 26.41 9.40
CA ALA A 103 5.45 25.74 10.51
C ALA A 103 4.38 24.73 10.04
N LYS A 104 3.56 25.10 9.04
CA LYS A 104 2.57 24.19 8.43
C LYS A 104 3.23 23.02 7.68
N LEU A 105 4.34 23.26 7.01
CA LEU A 105 5.12 22.23 6.32
C LEU A 105 5.71 21.23 7.33
N GLU A 106 6.29 21.69 8.43
CA GLU A 106 6.77 20.82 9.51
C GLU A 106 5.63 20.03 10.19
N GLN A 107 4.47 20.65 10.43
CA GLN A 107 3.30 19.95 10.93
C GLN A 107 2.93 18.79 9.99
N SER A 108 2.82 19.04 8.69
CA SER A 108 2.49 18.00 7.71
C SER A 108 3.53 16.88 7.60
N ARG A 109 4.81 17.18 7.89
CA ARG A 109 5.87 16.16 8.01
C ARG A 109 5.65 15.26 9.22
N ARG A 110 5.43 15.84 10.40
CA ARG A 110 5.13 15.11 11.64
C ARG A 110 3.89 14.21 11.48
N GLU A 111 2.86 14.70 10.80
CA GLU A 111 1.66 13.92 10.45
C GLU A 111 1.99 12.75 9.50
N CYS A 112 2.80 12.97 8.46
CA CYS A 112 3.27 11.91 7.54
C CYS A 112 4.21 10.88 8.21
N GLU A 113 4.95 11.28 9.25
CA GLU A 113 5.81 10.41 10.05
C GLU A 113 4.98 9.55 11.01
N ALA A 114 4.00 10.15 11.69
CA ALA A 114 3.04 9.43 12.54
C ALA A 114 2.22 8.41 11.75
N LEU A 115 1.69 8.81 10.58
CA LEU A 115 0.96 7.90 9.69
C LEU A 115 1.83 6.76 9.15
N ARG A 116 3.13 6.98 8.93
CA ARG A 116 4.06 5.89 8.60
C ARG A 116 4.20 4.89 9.75
N GLN A 117 4.40 5.38 10.98
CA GLN A 117 4.53 4.52 12.17
C GLN A 117 3.25 3.72 12.44
N GLU A 118 2.08 4.32 12.27
CA GLU A 118 0.80 3.61 12.37
C GLU A 118 0.65 2.56 11.25
N ASN A 119 1.01 2.90 10.01
CA ASN A 119 0.95 1.96 8.88
C ASN A 119 1.86 0.73 9.10
N SER A 120 3.10 0.93 9.58
CA SER A 120 4.01 -0.17 9.96
C SER A 120 3.41 -1.06 11.06
N ARG A 121 2.88 -0.48 12.14
CA ARG A 121 2.22 -1.24 13.22
C ARG A 121 0.97 -1.99 12.77
N LEU A 122 0.22 -1.45 11.81
CA LEU A 122 -0.93 -2.12 11.22
C LEU A 122 -0.51 -3.27 10.30
N GLN A 123 0.62 -3.12 9.59
CA GLN A 123 1.20 -4.19 8.78
C GLN A 123 1.75 -5.33 9.66
N GLU A 124 2.52 -5.03 10.71
CA GLU A 124 2.98 -6.01 11.70
C GLU A 124 1.82 -6.84 12.28
N ARG A 125 0.71 -6.17 12.63
CA ARG A 125 -0.50 -6.84 13.14
C ARG A 125 -1.25 -7.65 12.07
N LEU A 126 -1.20 -7.25 10.81
CA LEU A 126 -1.77 -8.02 9.70
C LEU A 126 -0.94 -9.28 9.42
N GLU A 127 0.39 -9.17 9.47
CA GLU A 127 1.32 -10.29 9.31
C GLU A 127 1.15 -11.31 10.44
N LEU A 128 1.07 -10.87 11.70
CA LEU A 128 0.76 -11.74 12.84
C LEU A 128 -0.60 -12.43 12.69
N SER A 129 -1.67 -11.69 12.37
CA SER A 129 -3.01 -12.27 12.19
C SER A 129 -3.08 -13.23 10.99
N SER A 130 -2.26 -13.01 9.96
CA SER A 130 -2.11 -13.95 8.84
C SER A 130 -1.37 -15.22 9.26
N GLN A 131 -0.37 -15.14 10.14
CA GLN A 131 0.34 -16.31 10.68
C GLN A 131 -0.58 -17.13 11.60
N GLU A 132 -1.32 -16.48 12.49
CA GLU A 132 -2.37 -17.11 13.32
C GLU A 132 -3.40 -17.85 12.45
N SER A 133 -3.89 -17.19 11.39
CA SER A 133 -4.85 -17.79 10.44
C SER A 133 -4.28 -19.02 9.71
N SER A 134 -3.00 -19.00 9.32
CA SER A 134 -2.33 -20.16 8.71
C SER A 134 -2.21 -21.33 9.70
N GLN A 135 -1.79 -21.08 10.94
CA GLN A 135 -1.68 -22.11 11.99
C GLN A 135 -3.05 -22.72 12.32
N LEU A 136 -4.12 -21.91 12.33
CA LEU A 136 -5.49 -22.36 12.50
C LEU A 136 -5.99 -23.18 11.30
N LEU A 137 -5.55 -22.89 10.07
CA LEU A 137 -5.85 -23.70 8.88
C LEU A 137 -5.09 -25.04 8.89
N GLU A 138 -3.83 -25.06 9.30
CA GLU A 138 -3.00 -26.27 9.43
C GLU A 138 -3.56 -27.22 10.49
N THR A 139 -3.89 -26.71 11.68
CA THR A 139 -4.53 -27.51 12.75
C THR A 139 -5.93 -27.98 12.38
N LEU A 140 -6.68 -27.21 11.59
CA LEU A 140 -7.97 -27.61 11.01
C LEU A 140 -7.83 -28.64 9.88
N HIS A 141 -6.69 -28.70 9.19
CA HIS A 141 -6.37 -29.76 8.24
C HIS A 141 -6.04 -31.07 8.98
N PHE A 142 -5.09 -31.01 9.91
CA PHE A 142 -4.67 -32.16 10.72
C PHE A 142 -5.84 -32.82 11.47
N SER A 143 -6.72 -32.02 12.08
CA SER A 143 -7.91 -32.55 12.76
C SER A 143 -8.96 -33.16 11.82
N LYS A 144 -9.02 -32.74 10.54
CA LYS A 144 -9.83 -33.43 9.52
C LYS A 144 -9.23 -34.76 9.10
N GLU A 145 -7.91 -34.85 8.99
CA GLU A 145 -7.19 -36.08 8.66
C GLU A 145 -7.35 -37.11 9.78
N GLU A 146 -7.21 -36.69 11.05
CA GLU A 146 -7.55 -37.50 12.23
C GLU A 146 -9.01 -37.97 12.21
N LEU A 147 -9.98 -37.07 11.97
CA LEU A 147 -11.40 -37.46 11.87
C LEU A 147 -11.67 -38.44 10.71
N HIS A 148 -10.96 -38.32 9.59
CA HIS A 148 -11.07 -39.26 8.48
C HIS A 148 -10.46 -40.63 8.84
N ARG A 149 -9.31 -40.66 9.52
CA ARG A 149 -8.66 -41.87 10.05
C ARG A 149 -9.61 -42.60 11.01
N PHE A 150 -10.12 -41.92 12.03
CA PHE A 150 -11.09 -42.50 12.97
C PHE A 150 -12.40 -42.94 12.28
N GLN A 151 -12.85 -42.26 11.22
CA GLN A 151 -14.01 -42.70 10.44
C GLN A 151 -13.72 -44.01 9.68
N CYS A 152 -12.50 -44.23 9.21
CA CYS A 152 -12.10 -45.48 8.57
C CYS A 152 -11.98 -46.62 9.60
N GLU A 153 -11.33 -46.38 10.73
CA GLU A 153 -11.25 -47.32 11.86
C GLU A 153 -12.65 -47.74 12.35
N ALA A 154 -13.59 -46.79 12.50
CA ALA A 154 -14.97 -47.08 12.89
C ALA A 154 -15.77 -47.85 11.83
N LYS A 155 -15.45 -47.71 10.53
CA LYS A 155 -16.03 -48.57 9.46
C LYS A 155 -15.49 -50.00 9.57
N LEU A 156 -14.18 -50.16 9.76
CA LEU A 156 -13.52 -51.46 9.90
C LEU A 156 -14.03 -52.23 11.13
N GLN A 157 -14.14 -51.57 12.28
CA GLN A 157 -14.70 -52.18 13.51
C GLN A 157 -16.16 -52.62 13.32
N ARG A 158 -16.98 -51.86 12.59
CA ARG A 158 -18.37 -52.26 12.26
C ARG A 158 -18.41 -53.51 11.38
N GLN A 159 -17.51 -53.61 10.40
CA GLN A 159 -17.39 -54.81 9.55
C GLN A 159 -16.98 -56.03 10.38
N GLN A 160 -15.95 -55.89 11.23
CA GLN A 160 -15.51 -56.97 12.14
C GLN A 160 -16.63 -57.44 13.07
N LEU A 161 -17.50 -56.53 13.56
CA LEU A 161 -18.67 -56.87 14.35
C LEU A 161 -19.75 -57.61 13.53
N SER A 162 -20.03 -57.22 12.29
CA SER A 162 -20.96 -57.98 11.43
C SER A 162 -20.42 -59.37 11.08
N ASP A 163 -19.12 -59.48 10.77
CA ASP A 163 -18.47 -60.75 10.45
C ASP A 163 -18.53 -61.69 11.66
N SER A 164 -18.27 -61.17 12.86
CA SER A 164 -18.41 -61.90 14.13
C SER A 164 -19.85 -62.35 14.40
N GLN A 165 -20.85 -61.52 14.08
CA GLN A 165 -22.27 -61.89 14.21
C GLN A 165 -22.67 -63.00 13.22
N HIS A 166 -22.20 -62.93 11.97
CA HIS A 166 -22.42 -64.00 10.98
C HIS A 166 -21.72 -65.31 11.39
N LEU A 167 -20.49 -65.24 11.89
CA LEU A 167 -19.74 -66.38 12.44
C LEU A 167 -20.50 -67.05 13.59
N LEU A 168 -20.96 -66.28 14.58
CA LEU A 168 -21.77 -66.76 15.70
C LEU A 168 -23.11 -67.35 15.25
N GLN A 169 -23.80 -66.73 14.29
CA GLN A 169 -25.07 -67.24 13.80
C GLN A 169 -24.91 -68.55 13.04
N SER A 170 -23.85 -68.70 12.24
CA SER A 170 -23.51 -69.96 11.57
C SER A 170 -23.14 -71.05 12.58
N LEU A 171 -22.35 -70.74 13.62
CA LEU A 171 -22.04 -71.68 14.71
C LEU A 171 -23.29 -72.14 15.49
N ARG A 172 -24.27 -71.26 15.72
CA ARG A 172 -25.55 -71.64 16.33
C ARG A 172 -26.34 -72.64 15.48
N VAL A 173 -26.39 -72.43 14.17
CA VAL A 173 -27.06 -73.36 13.24
C VAL A 173 -26.33 -74.70 13.18
N GLU A 174 -24.99 -74.68 13.14
CA GLU A 174 -24.15 -75.88 13.19
C GLU A 174 -24.39 -76.69 14.47
N LEU A 175 -24.41 -76.04 15.64
CA LEU A 175 -24.75 -76.69 16.91
C LEU A 175 -26.17 -77.29 16.91
N GLN A 176 -27.18 -76.57 16.39
CA GLN A 176 -28.55 -77.10 16.27
C GLN A 176 -28.64 -78.32 15.35
N VAL A 177 -27.78 -78.43 14.34
CA VAL A 177 -27.69 -79.62 13.48
C VAL A 177 -27.07 -80.79 14.24
N TYR A 178 -25.94 -80.57 14.93
CA TYR A 178 -25.31 -81.61 15.77
C TYR A 178 -26.23 -82.09 16.90
N GLU A 179 -26.98 -81.19 17.55
CA GLU A 179 -27.97 -81.57 18.57
C GLU A 179 -29.09 -82.44 18.00
N LYS A 180 -29.63 -82.08 16.82
CA LYS A 180 -30.67 -82.88 16.14
C LYS A 180 -30.17 -84.27 15.79
N ILE A 181 -29.01 -84.39 15.14
CA ILE A 181 -28.40 -85.68 14.80
C ILE A 181 -28.24 -86.53 16.06
N LYS A 182 -27.65 -85.97 17.12
CA LYS A 182 -27.47 -86.64 18.41
C LYS A 182 -28.79 -87.03 19.10
N THR A 183 -29.91 -86.35 18.83
CA THR A 183 -31.23 -86.80 19.29
C THR A 183 -31.84 -87.89 18.41
N GLU A 184 -31.63 -87.87 17.09
CA GLU A 184 -32.08 -88.95 16.21
C GLU A 184 -31.27 -90.24 16.44
N ASP A 185 -29.94 -90.16 16.62
CA ASP A 185 -29.09 -91.29 17.01
C ASP A 185 -29.57 -91.94 18.32
N ARG A 186 -30.03 -91.12 19.27
CA ARG A 186 -30.57 -91.58 20.55
C ARG A 186 -31.93 -92.25 20.41
N LYS A 187 -32.82 -91.77 19.53
CA LYS A 187 -34.09 -92.44 19.20
C LYS A 187 -33.83 -93.79 18.53
N HIS A 188 -33.00 -93.82 17.49
CA HIS A 188 -32.69 -95.05 16.76
C HIS A 188 -32.05 -96.11 17.68
N ASN A 189 -31.18 -95.72 18.62
CA ASN A 189 -30.65 -96.66 19.61
C ASN A 189 -31.67 -97.07 20.69
N ALA A 190 -32.63 -96.21 21.06
CA ALA A 190 -33.70 -96.57 21.99
C ALA A 190 -34.72 -97.54 21.36
N GLU A 191 -35.18 -97.26 20.14
CA GLU A 191 -36.09 -98.13 19.37
C GLU A 191 -35.45 -99.50 19.09
N ARG A 192 -34.14 -99.52 18.81
CA ARG A 192 -33.34 -100.75 18.67
C ARG A 192 -33.11 -101.51 19.98
N SER A 193 -33.42 -100.90 21.15
CA SER A 193 -33.26 -101.52 22.46
C SER A 193 -34.51 -102.23 22.99
N GLU A 194 -35.70 -102.00 22.41
CA GLU A 194 -36.93 -102.71 22.79
C GLU A 194 -37.27 -103.90 21.87
N GLY A 195 -36.64 -103.97 20.68
CA GLY A 195 -36.85 -105.05 19.70
C GLY A 195 -35.83 -106.20 19.80
N SER A 196 -36.13 -107.23 20.59
CA SER A 196 -35.26 -108.42 20.72
C SER A 196 -35.62 -109.57 19.76
N GLN A 197 -34.91 -109.71 18.62
CA GLN A 197 -34.26 -110.96 18.14
C GLN A 197 -33.66 -110.86 16.71
N GLU A 198 -32.71 -111.77 16.44
CA GLU A 198 -31.86 -111.94 15.24
C GLU A 198 -32.46 -112.92 14.18
N PRO A 199 -31.79 -113.25 13.04
CA PRO A 199 -30.90 -112.46 12.17
C PRO A 199 -31.11 -112.68 10.64
N ALA A 200 -30.75 -111.70 9.78
CA ALA A 200 -30.29 -111.94 8.39
C ALA A 200 -29.70 -110.65 7.75
N PRO A 201 -28.69 -110.72 6.84
CA PRO A 201 -28.03 -109.53 6.28
C PRO A 201 -28.49 -109.15 4.85
N LEU A 202 -29.02 -107.94 4.69
CA LEU A 202 -29.21 -107.22 3.42
C LEU A 202 -28.91 -105.72 3.65
N PRO A 203 -28.56 -104.92 2.61
CA PRO A 203 -27.78 -103.70 2.79
C PRO A 203 -28.55 -102.52 3.42
N PRO A 204 -27.89 -101.70 4.25
CA PRO A 204 -28.49 -100.49 4.82
C PRO A 204 -28.74 -99.46 3.71
N SER A 205 -30.01 -99.16 3.45
CA SER A 205 -30.41 -98.21 2.42
C SER A 205 -30.35 -96.78 2.93
N GLY A 206 -29.37 -96.01 2.46
CA GLY A 206 -29.54 -94.57 2.24
C GLY A 206 -29.49 -93.64 3.45
N SER A 207 -28.99 -94.07 4.62
CA SER A 207 -28.41 -93.11 5.56
C SER A 207 -27.11 -92.57 4.96
N LEU A 208 -27.20 -91.48 4.17
CA LEU A 208 -26.01 -90.77 3.69
C LEU A 208 -25.14 -90.42 4.91
N ASP A 209 -23.83 -90.66 4.84
CA ASP A 209 -22.95 -90.35 5.97
C ASP A 209 -22.78 -88.83 6.11
N LEU A 210 -23.70 -88.26 6.90
CA LEU A 210 -23.72 -86.85 7.23
C LEU A 210 -22.52 -86.46 8.12
N SER A 211 -21.84 -87.42 8.76
CA SER A 211 -20.57 -87.19 9.46
C SER A 211 -19.48 -86.82 8.46
N GLU A 212 -19.34 -87.58 7.37
CA GLU A 212 -18.35 -87.32 6.32
C GLU A 212 -18.61 -85.95 5.65
N LEU A 213 -19.87 -85.65 5.33
CA LEU A 213 -20.24 -84.32 4.80
C LEU A 213 -20.02 -83.18 5.81
N LEU A 214 -20.26 -83.39 7.10
CA LEU A 214 -20.00 -82.38 8.14
C LEU A 214 -18.49 -82.19 8.37
N LEU A 215 -17.68 -83.23 8.24
CA LEU A 215 -16.22 -83.13 8.26
C LEU A 215 -15.71 -82.34 7.06
N GLU A 216 -16.21 -82.61 5.86
CA GLU A 216 -15.90 -81.87 4.62
C GLU A 216 -16.26 -80.38 4.76
N ILE A 217 -17.48 -80.07 5.20
CA ILE A 217 -17.96 -78.70 5.48
C ILE A 217 -17.07 -78.01 6.52
N ARG A 218 -16.68 -78.71 7.59
CA ARG A 218 -15.82 -78.17 8.65
C ARG A 218 -14.39 -77.92 8.15
N HIS A 219 -13.87 -78.76 7.24
CA HIS A 219 -12.57 -78.57 6.61
C HIS A 219 -12.56 -77.37 5.65
N LEU A 220 -13.58 -77.28 4.79
CA LEU A 220 -13.82 -76.13 3.91
C LEU A 220 -13.99 -74.83 4.71
N ARG A 221 -14.67 -74.88 5.86
CA ARG A 221 -14.83 -73.74 6.77
C ARG A 221 -13.50 -73.29 7.36
N LEU A 222 -12.67 -74.22 7.85
CA LEU A 222 -11.31 -73.96 8.34
C LEU A 222 -10.40 -73.36 7.24
N GLN A 223 -10.54 -73.83 6.00
CA GLN A 223 -9.82 -73.29 4.84
C GLN A 223 -10.30 -71.87 4.48
N LEU A 224 -11.62 -71.63 4.50
CA LEU A 224 -12.20 -70.31 4.28
C LEU A 224 -11.80 -69.32 5.37
N GLU A 225 -11.77 -69.75 6.63
CA GLU A 225 -11.37 -68.95 7.80
C GLU A 225 -9.89 -68.53 7.71
N ARG A 226 -9.00 -69.45 7.32
CA ARG A 226 -7.59 -69.13 6.98
C ARG A 226 -7.48 -68.20 5.76
N SER A 227 -8.33 -68.37 4.76
CA SER A 227 -8.39 -67.47 3.59
C SER A 227 -8.87 -66.06 3.97
N ILE A 228 -9.80 -65.93 4.91
CA ILE A 228 -10.30 -64.65 5.43
C ILE A 228 -9.21 -63.97 6.26
N GLN A 229 -8.54 -64.71 7.15
CA GLN A 229 -7.42 -64.22 7.97
C GLN A 229 -6.26 -63.70 7.11
N THR A 230 -5.85 -64.44 6.07
CA THR A 230 -4.81 -63.97 5.14
C THR A 230 -5.27 -62.78 4.30
N ASN A 231 -6.53 -62.75 3.85
CA ASN A 231 -7.06 -61.61 3.09
C ASN A 231 -7.20 -60.34 3.95
N THR A 232 -7.56 -60.45 5.23
CA THR A 232 -7.62 -59.29 6.15
C THR A 232 -6.23 -58.79 6.53
N ALA A 233 -5.26 -59.67 6.77
CA ALA A 233 -3.86 -59.27 6.98
C ALA A 233 -3.28 -58.54 5.74
N LEU A 234 -3.60 -58.99 4.52
CA LEU A 234 -3.22 -58.31 3.28
C LEU A 234 -3.90 -56.94 3.12
N ARG A 235 -5.18 -56.80 3.51
CA ARG A 235 -5.88 -55.50 3.51
C ARG A 235 -5.26 -54.52 4.49
N GLN A 236 -4.94 -54.96 5.72
CA GLN A 236 -4.27 -54.13 6.72
C GLN A 236 -2.91 -53.64 6.21
N ARG A 237 -2.08 -54.54 5.64
CA ARG A 237 -0.82 -54.15 4.98
C ARG A 237 -0.99 -53.15 3.83
N LEU A 238 -2.08 -53.24 3.07
CA LEU A 238 -2.38 -52.29 2.00
C LEU A 238 -2.82 -50.93 2.55
N GLU A 239 -3.65 -50.91 3.61
CA GLU A 239 -4.06 -49.68 4.30
C GLU A 239 -2.87 -48.97 4.96
N GLU A 240 -1.95 -49.70 5.61
CA GLU A 240 -0.68 -49.17 6.13
C GLU A 240 0.18 -48.51 5.04
N GLN A 241 0.21 -49.07 3.83
CA GLN A 241 0.96 -48.50 2.70
C GLN A 241 0.29 -47.25 2.12
N LEU A 242 -1.05 -47.23 2.02
CA LEU A 242 -1.80 -46.06 1.60
C LEU A 242 -1.65 -44.90 2.61
N LEU A 243 -1.64 -45.20 3.91
CA LEU A 243 -1.41 -44.21 4.98
C LEU A 243 0.04 -43.70 5.05
N ARG A 244 1.03 -44.45 4.56
CA ARG A 244 2.44 -44.02 4.49
C ARG A 244 2.76 -43.09 3.31
N GLY A 245 1.85 -42.91 2.36
CA GLY A 245 1.98 -41.99 1.24
C GLY A 245 2.96 -42.41 0.13
N PRO A 246 3.10 -41.60 -0.95
CA PRO A 246 3.58 -42.07 -2.25
C PRO A 246 5.07 -42.46 -2.37
N HIS A 247 5.86 -42.37 -1.29
CA HIS A 247 7.32 -42.45 -1.35
C HIS A 247 7.93 -43.73 -0.74
N ARG A 248 7.12 -44.69 -0.25
CA ARG A 248 7.60 -45.98 0.30
C ARG A 248 6.70 -47.16 -0.06
N SER A 249 6.50 -47.40 -1.35
CA SER A 249 5.80 -48.59 -1.87
C SER A 249 6.69 -49.84 -1.82
N GLU A 250 6.74 -50.51 -0.66
CA GLU A 250 7.40 -51.81 -0.51
C GLU A 250 6.55 -52.95 -1.09
N THR A 251 7.13 -53.91 -1.80
CA THR A 251 6.37 -55.02 -2.40
C THR A 251 5.88 -55.99 -1.32
N ILE A 252 4.57 -56.24 -1.26
CA ILE A 252 3.97 -57.17 -0.28
C ILE A 252 4.33 -58.62 -0.65
N ASN A 253 5.31 -59.20 0.04
CA ASN A 253 5.69 -60.60 -0.11
C ASN A 253 4.74 -61.51 0.70
N ILE A 254 3.91 -62.27 -0.02
CA ILE A 254 2.84 -63.10 0.53
C ILE A 254 3.36 -64.30 1.34
N ASN A 255 4.58 -64.79 1.07
CA ASN A 255 5.10 -66.03 1.66
C ASN A 255 5.27 -65.94 3.19
N TYR A 256 5.47 -64.75 3.75
CA TYR A 256 5.58 -64.55 5.20
C TYR A 256 4.25 -64.72 5.97
N LEU A 257 3.11 -64.83 5.27
CA LEU A 257 1.80 -65.08 5.87
C LEU A 257 1.42 -66.58 5.95
N LEU A 258 2.32 -67.47 5.50
CA LEU A 258 2.07 -68.92 5.43
C LEU A 258 2.88 -69.73 6.45
N THR A 259 3.78 -69.10 7.22
CA THR A 259 4.59 -69.78 8.24
C THR A 259 3.74 -70.10 9.48
N SER A 260 3.81 -71.36 9.94
CA SER A 260 3.08 -71.83 11.13
C SER A 260 3.62 -71.27 12.44
N PRO A 261 2.76 -71.08 13.47
CA PRO A 261 3.18 -70.59 14.78
C PRO A 261 3.77 -71.72 15.65
N ASP A 262 5.04 -72.06 15.42
CA ASP A 262 5.84 -72.85 16.37
C ASP A 262 7.32 -72.43 16.33
N GLU A 263 7.68 -71.48 17.21
CA GLU A 263 9.01 -71.34 17.84
C GLU A 263 8.92 -70.29 18.97
N GLY A 264 9.83 -70.37 19.94
CA GLY A 264 9.76 -69.62 21.20
C GLY A 264 10.12 -68.14 21.08
N GLY A 265 9.33 -67.28 21.71
CA GLY A 265 9.57 -65.83 21.69
C GLY A 265 10.75 -65.36 22.56
N ARG A 266 11.39 -64.26 22.15
CA ARG A 266 12.27 -63.45 23.01
C ARG A 266 12.36 -61.99 22.54
N SER A 267 11.81 -61.08 23.33
CA SER A 267 12.37 -59.73 23.43
C SER A 267 13.53 -59.76 24.41
N PRO A 268 14.65 -59.08 24.10
CA PRO A 268 15.03 -57.94 24.94
C PRO A 268 15.36 -56.70 24.09
N GLY A 269 15.43 -55.53 24.72
CA GLY A 269 15.71 -54.25 24.03
C GLY A 269 16.99 -53.56 24.53
N ARG A 270 17.26 -52.36 23.96
CA ARG A 270 18.39 -51.45 24.25
C ARG A 270 19.79 -52.01 23.89
N ASP A 271 20.78 -51.23 23.46
CA ASP A 271 20.99 -49.76 23.30
C ASP A 271 21.89 -49.51 22.06
N GLY A 272 22.08 -48.26 21.60
CA GLY A 272 23.17 -47.91 20.66
C GLY A 272 22.90 -46.74 19.70
N CYS A 273 23.67 -45.66 19.81
CA CYS A 273 23.44 -44.37 19.15
C CYS A 273 23.81 -44.29 17.65
N ASP A 274 22.96 -43.54 16.92
CA ASP A 274 23.27 -42.56 15.85
C ASP A 274 23.82 -42.97 14.45
N PRO A 275 23.58 -42.12 13.41
CA PRO A 275 23.69 -42.51 11.99
C PRO A 275 24.91 -41.90 11.25
N PRO A 276 25.10 -42.24 9.95
CA PRO A 276 24.88 -41.17 8.97
C PRO A 276 24.21 -41.57 7.64
N ARG A 277 23.49 -40.59 7.09
CA ARG A 277 23.05 -40.36 5.70
C ARG A 277 23.68 -41.22 4.58
N HIS A 278 22.84 -41.88 3.80
CA HIS A 278 23.10 -42.11 2.37
C HIS A 278 22.92 -40.81 1.57
N SER A 279 23.61 -40.70 0.42
CA SER A 279 23.52 -39.59 -0.54
C SER A 279 23.76 -40.09 -1.96
N PHE A 280 23.31 -39.31 -2.95
CA PHE A 280 23.49 -39.50 -4.40
C PHE A 280 22.64 -40.65 -4.98
N GLN A 281 21.58 -40.36 -5.76
CA GLN A 281 21.53 -39.92 -7.17
C GLN A 281 21.42 -41.12 -8.14
N SER A 282 20.76 -41.02 -9.31
CA SER A 282 20.23 -39.82 -9.98
C SER A 282 19.02 -40.09 -10.88
N HIS A 283 18.52 -39.02 -11.53
CA HIS A 283 17.66 -38.93 -12.73
C HIS A 283 16.69 -40.07 -13.10
N ASN A 284 15.48 -39.68 -13.49
CA ASN A 284 15.13 -39.87 -14.90
C ASN A 284 14.35 -38.67 -15.45
N GLU A 285 14.42 -38.42 -16.76
CA GLU A 285 13.95 -37.20 -17.41
C GLU A 285 13.45 -37.48 -18.84
N HIS A 286 12.55 -36.62 -19.34
CA HIS A 286 12.09 -36.50 -20.75
C HIS A 286 11.08 -37.52 -21.38
N THR A 287 9.97 -36.96 -21.87
CA THR A 287 9.30 -37.14 -23.19
C THR A 287 8.86 -38.51 -23.75
N SER A 288 7.55 -38.65 -24.02
CA SER A 288 6.90 -39.12 -25.28
C SER A 288 5.36 -39.08 -25.07
N VAL A 289 4.42 -38.49 -25.85
CA VAL A 289 4.19 -38.19 -27.29
C VAL A 289 3.26 -39.21 -28.00
N LEU A 290 1.96 -38.82 -28.15
CA LEU A 290 0.96 -39.24 -29.16
C LEU A 290 0.59 -40.77 -29.22
N HIS A 291 -0.47 -41.29 -29.84
CA HIS A 291 -1.78 -40.88 -30.46
C HIS A 291 -2.76 -42.07 -30.14
N GLU A 292 -4.06 -42.11 -30.41
CA GLU A 292 -5.21 -41.17 -30.41
C GLU A 292 -6.44 -41.96 -30.97
N GLU A 293 -7.66 -41.83 -30.42
CA GLU A 293 -8.86 -42.16 -31.23
C GLU A 293 -10.17 -41.42 -30.89
N LYS A 294 -10.62 -40.66 -31.90
CA LYS A 294 -11.98 -40.22 -32.28
C LYS A 294 -13.19 -40.96 -31.66
N ARG A 295 -14.06 -40.21 -30.98
CA ARG A 295 -15.54 -40.31 -31.06
C ARG A 295 -16.17 -38.97 -30.68
N GLY A 296 -17.26 -38.59 -31.34
CA GLY A 296 -18.01 -37.37 -31.05
C GLY A 296 -19.51 -37.62 -31.02
N SER A 297 -20.26 -36.66 -30.47
CA SER A 297 -21.71 -36.54 -30.58
C SER A 297 -22.10 -35.05 -30.56
N HIS A 298 -23.12 -34.70 -31.34
CA HIS A 298 -23.75 -33.38 -31.28
C HIS A 298 -24.68 -33.29 -30.06
N SER A 299 -24.91 -32.06 -29.59
CA SER A 299 -26.23 -31.61 -29.14
C SER A 299 -26.34 -30.10 -29.35
N GLU A 300 -27.41 -29.68 -30.00
CA GLU A 300 -27.80 -28.27 -30.13
C GLU A 300 -28.59 -27.84 -28.89
N GLY A 301 -28.66 -26.54 -28.63
CA GLY A 301 -29.41 -26.00 -27.49
C GLY A 301 -29.35 -24.47 -27.41
N GLU A 302 -30.39 -23.80 -27.88
CA GLU A 302 -30.47 -22.34 -27.86
C GLU A 302 -30.58 -21.80 -26.42
N GLY A 303 -29.69 -20.87 -26.06
CA GLY A 303 -29.73 -20.12 -24.80
C GLY A 303 -30.40 -18.75 -24.99
N GLY A 304 -31.72 -18.68 -24.82
CA GLY A 304 -32.53 -17.50 -25.12
C GLY A 304 -32.35 -16.28 -24.20
N SER A 305 -32.92 -15.16 -24.65
CA SER A 305 -32.87 -13.81 -24.06
C SER A 305 -33.16 -13.70 -22.56
N PHE A 306 -32.37 -12.87 -21.87
CA PHE A 306 -32.70 -12.32 -20.55
C PHE A 306 -33.11 -10.84 -20.65
N SER A 307 -34.41 -10.61 -20.88
CA SER A 307 -35.06 -9.33 -20.57
C SER A 307 -35.35 -9.25 -19.08
N SER A 308 -35.18 -8.08 -18.45
CA SER A 308 -35.59 -7.84 -17.05
C SER A 308 -35.97 -6.38 -16.85
N SER A 309 -37.22 -6.13 -16.51
CA SER A 309 -37.83 -4.80 -16.45
C SER A 309 -37.68 -4.13 -15.08
N SER A 310 -37.52 -2.81 -15.13
CA SER A 310 -38.15 -1.79 -14.27
C SER A 310 -38.43 -2.08 -12.78
N GLY A 311 -37.93 -1.18 -11.92
CA GLY A 311 -38.68 -0.71 -10.75
C GLY A 311 -38.18 -1.13 -9.36
N ASP A 312 -37.22 -0.38 -8.81
CA ASP A 312 -37.51 0.48 -7.65
C ASP A 312 -36.47 1.62 -7.52
N SER A 313 -36.89 2.68 -6.87
CA SER A 313 -36.23 3.89 -6.39
C SER A 313 -34.72 3.78 -6.13
N ALA A 314 -33.92 4.54 -6.88
CA ALA A 314 -32.47 4.63 -6.68
C ALA A 314 -32.04 6.04 -6.21
N PRO A 315 -31.20 6.17 -5.17
CA PRO A 315 -30.66 7.47 -4.75
C PRO A 315 -29.70 8.04 -5.80
N SER A 316 -29.77 9.35 -6.01
CA SER A 316 -29.24 10.09 -7.17
C SER A 316 -27.72 10.39 -7.14
N ARG A 317 -26.90 9.49 -6.59
CA ARG A 317 -25.47 9.75 -6.29
C ARG A 317 -24.41 8.88 -6.99
N LEU A 318 -24.79 7.97 -7.89
CA LEU A 318 -23.83 7.17 -8.67
C LEU A 318 -23.86 7.52 -10.16
N VAL A 319 -22.67 7.61 -10.77
CA VAL A 319 -22.48 7.91 -12.19
C VAL A 319 -23.11 6.80 -13.07
N PRO A 320 -23.93 7.15 -14.08
CA PRO A 320 -24.48 6.17 -15.02
C PRO A 320 -23.40 5.29 -15.65
N GLY A 321 -23.64 3.97 -15.68
CA GLY A 321 -22.73 2.97 -16.27
C GLY A 321 -22.25 1.88 -15.30
N HIS A 322 -21.97 2.22 -14.03
CA HIS A 322 -21.35 1.28 -13.06
C HIS A 322 -22.31 0.25 -12.43
N ARG A 323 -23.49 0.01 -13.02
CA ARG A 323 -24.49 -0.96 -12.47
C ARG A 323 -24.21 -2.43 -12.85
N MET A 324 -23.28 -2.69 -13.76
CA MET A 324 -23.07 -4.00 -14.40
C MET A 324 -22.62 -5.16 -13.47
N TRP A 325 -22.22 -4.87 -12.23
CA TRP A 325 -21.70 -5.88 -11.29
C TRP A 325 -22.55 -6.05 -10.01
N ALA A 326 -23.62 -5.27 -9.86
CA ALA A 326 -24.50 -5.34 -8.69
C ALA A 326 -25.36 -6.61 -8.73
N ASN A 327 -25.24 -7.46 -7.70
CA ASN A 327 -25.93 -8.74 -7.63
C ASN A 327 -26.42 -9.01 -6.19
N ARG A 328 -27.71 -9.36 -6.04
CA ARG A 328 -28.32 -9.72 -4.74
C ARG A 328 -27.66 -10.94 -4.07
N SER A 329 -27.12 -11.89 -4.85
CA SER A 329 -26.32 -13.03 -4.35
C SER A 329 -24.80 -12.76 -4.33
N GLY A 330 -24.37 -11.51 -4.54
CA GLY A 330 -22.97 -11.10 -4.54
C GLY A 330 -22.26 -11.40 -3.20
N ARG A 331 -21.08 -12.03 -3.29
CA ARG A 331 -20.23 -12.35 -2.13
C ARG A 331 -19.39 -11.18 -1.63
N HIS A 332 -19.17 -10.16 -2.47
CA HIS A 332 -18.41 -8.96 -2.12
C HIS A 332 -19.36 -7.79 -1.90
N ILE A 333 -18.87 -6.74 -1.24
CA ILE A 333 -19.62 -5.55 -0.88
C ILE A 333 -18.80 -4.32 -1.32
N LEU A 334 -19.39 -3.43 -2.12
CA LEU A 334 -18.78 -2.17 -2.56
C LEU A 334 -19.58 -0.97 -2.03
N GLY A 335 -18.87 0.08 -1.63
CA GLY A 335 -19.42 1.37 -1.20
C GLY A 335 -18.31 2.38 -1.01
N LEU A 336 -18.65 3.60 -0.58
CA LEU A 336 -17.64 4.60 -0.22
C LEU A 336 -16.97 4.24 1.11
N ILE A 337 -15.70 4.62 1.27
CA ILE A 337 -14.92 4.34 2.48
C ILE A 337 -15.44 5.18 3.66
N GLU A 338 -15.98 6.36 3.36
CA GLU A 338 -16.69 7.26 4.26
C GLU A 338 -17.96 6.57 4.84
N ASP A 339 -18.81 6.01 3.97
CA ASP A 339 -20.04 5.33 4.35
C ASP A 339 -19.76 4.08 5.20
N TYR A 340 -18.72 3.30 4.82
CA TYR A 340 -18.26 2.16 5.62
C TYR A 340 -17.77 2.59 7.01
N ASN A 341 -17.00 3.66 7.12
CA ASN A 341 -16.51 4.16 8.40
C ASN A 341 -17.65 4.73 9.27
N ALA A 342 -18.64 5.39 8.66
CA ALA A 342 -19.85 5.85 9.36
C ALA A 342 -20.68 4.66 9.91
N LEU A 343 -20.92 3.64 9.10
CA LEU A 343 -21.60 2.40 9.52
C LEU A 343 -20.82 1.69 10.64
N ARG A 344 -19.51 1.56 10.50
CA ARG A 344 -18.61 0.97 11.52
C ARG A 344 -18.66 1.74 12.83
N LYS A 345 -18.74 3.08 12.78
CA LYS A 345 -18.90 3.93 13.97
C LYS A 345 -20.23 3.62 14.68
N GLN A 346 -21.35 3.65 13.96
CA GLN A 346 -22.67 3.35 14.52
C GLN A 346 -22.74 1.96 15.17
N ILE A 347 -22.25 0.92 14.48
CA ILE A 347 -22.17 -0.44 15.04
C ILE A 347 -21.28 -0.48 16.30
N SER A 348 -20.22 0.32 16.37
CA SER A 348 -19.36 0.42 17.57
C SER A 348 -20.05 1.14 18.73
N GLU A 349 -20.91 2.12 18.45
CA GLU A 349 -21.67 2.88 19.45
C GLU A 349 -22.81 2.04 20.01
N GLY A 350 -23.57 1.32 19.17
CA GLY A 350 -24.55 0.33 19.63
C GLY A 350 -23.92 -0.77 20.49
N ARG A 351 -22.72 -1.26 20.13
CA ARG A 351 -21.97 -2.22 20.97
C ARG A 351 -21.50 -1.65 22.32
N LYS A 352 -21.32 -0.34 22.46
CA LYS A 352 -21.05 0.29 23.77
C LYS A 352 -22.34 0.37 24.58
N LEU A 353 -23.39 0.89 23.97
CA LEU A 353 -24.70 1.10 24.58
C LEU A 353 -25.32 -0.23 25.08
N SER A 354 -25.20 -1.31 24.30
CA SER A 354 -25.62 -2.65 24.71
C SER A 354 -24.97 -3.13 26.01
N ARG A 355 -23.71 -2.76 26.27
CA ARG A 355 -23.02 -3.12 27.52
C ARG A 355 -23.42 -2.21 28.68
N SER A 356 -23.72 -0.93 28.41
CA SER A 356 -24.28 -0.01 29.42
C SER A 356 -25.66 -0.49 29.86
N MET A 357 -26.51 -0.91 28.92
CA MET A 357 -27.83 -1.48 29.18
C MET A 357 -27.75 -2.77 30.01
N ASP A 358 -26.84 -3.69 29.64
CA ASP A 358 -26.59 -4.92 30.40
C ASP A 358 -26.09 -4.62 31.83
N ALA A 359 -25.14 -3.69 31.99
CA ALA A 359 -24.66 -3.24 33.30
C ALA A 359 -25.78 -2.63 34.16
N HIS A 360 -26.64 -1.76 33.61
CA HIS A 360 -27.77 -1.19 34.35
C HIS A 360 -28.84 -2.23 34.72
N LEU A 361 -29.04 -3.27 33.91
CA LEU A 361 -29.93 -4.39 34.26
C LEU A 361 -29.33 -5.22 35.40
N GLN A 362 -28.03 -5.52 35.36
CA GLN A 362 -27.33 -6.24 36.43
C GLN A 362 -27.34 -5.43 37.74
N GLU A 363 -27.08 -4.13 37.67
CA GLU A 363 -27.19 -3.17 38.79
C GLU A 363 -28.60 -3.17 39.40
N SER A 364 -29.65 -3.08 38.55
CA SER A 364 -31.06 -3.11 38.99
C SER A 364 -31.47 -4.45 39.63
N LEU A 365 -30.90 -5.58 39.15
CA LEU A 365 -31.11 -6.89 39.79
C LEU A 365 -30.37 -6.99 41.13
N HIS A 366 -29.17 -6.41 41.23
CA HIS A 366 -28.39 -6.40 42.48
C HIS A 366 -28.98 -5.49 43.56
N THR A 367 -29.63 -4.38 43.22
CA THR A 367 -30.38 -3.55 44.18
C THR A 367 -31.63 -4.28 44.67
N LEU A 368 -32.46 -4.79 43.75
CA LEU A 368 -33.68 -5.55 44.07
C LEU A 368 -33.42 -6.82 44.91
N THR A 369 -32.22 -7.42 44.79
CA THR A 369 -31.83 -8.60 45.58
C THR A 369 -31.33 -8.24 47.00
N GLN A 370 -30.81 -7.03 47.22
CA GLN A 370 -30.18 -6.62 48.49
C GLN A 370 -31.02 -5.66 49.33
N GLN A 371 -31.96 -4.94 48.73
CA GLN A 371 -32.67 -3.84 49.37
C GLN A 371 -34.16 -3.91 49.06
N GLY A 372 -35.00 -3.92 50.11
CA GLY A 372 -36.46 -3.87 49.96
C GLY A 372 -36.89 -2.58 49.25
N SER A 373 -37.82 -2.72 48.30
CA SER A 373 -38.19 -1.72 47.29
C SER A 373 -38.25 -0.26 47.80
N ASP A 374 -37.26 0.55 47.40
CA ASP A 374 -37.41 2.01 47.34
C ASP A 374 -37.79 2.39 45.90
N ASN A 375 -39.11 2.46 45.67
CA ASN A 375 -39.72 2.68 44.36
C ASN A 375 -39.15 3.91 43.62
N LYS A 376 -38.59 4.89 44.35
CA LYS A 376 -38.02 6.12 43.78
C LYS A 376 -36.69 5.88 43.07
N VAL A 377 -35.93 4.87 43.50
CA VAL A 377 -34.66 4.46 42.87
C VAL A 377 -34.95 3.61 41.64
N GLU A 378 -35.86 2.64 41.74
CA GLU A 378 -36.30 1.80 40.61
C GLU A 378 -36.83 2.64 39.43
N GLN A 379 -37.63 3.67 39.72
CA GLN A 379 -38.14 4.63 38.72
C GLN A 379 -36.98 5.28 37.91
N GLN A 380 -35.88 5.67 38.57
CA GLN A 380 -34.75 6.35 37.91
C GLN A 380 -33.88 5.39 37.09
N HIS A 381 -33.69 4.15 37.54
CA HIS A 381 -33.06 3.10 36.73
C HIS A 381 -33.91 2.75 35.50
N LEU A 382 -35.25 2.70 35.64
CA LEU A 382 -36.15 2.41 34.52
C LEU A 382 -36.19 3.55 33.48
N GLU A 383 -36.18 4.81 33.91
CA GLU A 383 -36.14 5.98 33.02
C GLU A 383 -34.80 6.08 32.26
N SER A 384 -33.66 5.85 32.93
CA SER A 384 -32.34 5.85 32.30
C SER A 384 -32.11 4.62 31.39
N PHE A 385 -32.65 3.46 31.74
CA PHE A 385 -32.70 2.30 30.85
C PHE A 385 -33.58 2.56 29.62
N SER A 386 -34.75 3.18 29.79
CA SER A 386 -35.62 3.58 28.68
C SER A 386 -34.93 4.58 27.74
N GLY A 387 -34.21 5.58 28.27
CA GLY A 387 -33.37 6.46 27.46
C GLY A 387 -32.27 5.72 26.68
N SER A 388 -31.70 4.67 27.28
CA SER A 388 -30.71 3.79 26.64
C SER A 388 -31.31 2.90 25.53
N VAL A 389 -32.54 2.41 25.71
CA VAL A 389 -33.31 1.70 24.66
C VAL A 389 -33.63 2.63 23.48
N ASN A 390 -34.12 3.85 23.75
CA ASN A 390 -34.46 4.82 22.70
C ASN A 390 -33.23 5.26 21.88
N THR A 391 -32.08 5.46 22.53
CA THR A 391 -30.83 5.76 21.83
C THR A 391 -30.28 4.54 21.06
N MET A 392 -30.52 3.31 21.54
CA MET A 392 -30.18 2.08 20.79
C MET A 392 -31.00 1.97 19.50
N LEU A 393 -32.32 2.20 19.57
CA LEU A 393 -33.19 2.19 18.40
C LEU A 393 -32.69 3.17 17.34
N HIS A 394 -32.38 4.42 17.74
CA HIS A 394 -31.85 5.42 16.82
C HIS A 394 -30.53 5.00 16.16
N VAL A 395 -29.58 4.42 16.91
CA VAL A 395 -28.30 3.91 16.37
C VAL A 395 -28.53 2.74 15.40
N MET A 396 -29.50 1.87 15.67
CA MET A 396 -29.85 0.76 14.77
C MET A 396 -30.54 1.23 13.49
N GLU A 397 -31.43 2.23 13.56
CA GLU A 397 -32.02 2.87 12.38
C GLU A 397 -30.97 3.60 11.53
N GLU A 398 -30.07 4.34 12.17
CA GLU A 398 -28.97 5.06 11.54
C GLU A 398 -28.05 4.08 10.77
N ALA A 399 -27.65 2.98 11.42
CA ALA A 399 -26.89 1.89 10.79
C ALA A 399 -27.69 1.19 9.67
N GLY A 400 -28.98 0.93 9.87
CA GLY A 400 -29.87 0.35 8.86
C GLY A 400 -30.05 1.22 7.62
N ARG A 401 -29.99 2.55 7.78
CA ARG A 401 -29.96 3.52 6.69
C ARG A 401 -28.59 3.59 6.01
N MET A 402 -27.48 3.56 6.77
CA MET A 402 -26.13 3.49 6.20
C MET A 402 -25.91 2.22 5.36
N LEU A 403 -26.47 1.07 5.77
CA LEU A 403 -26.43 -0.17 4.98
C LEU A 403 -27.07 -0.05 3.58
N LYS A 404 -27.99 0.89 3.36
CA LYS A 404 -28.60 1.15 2.03
C LYS A 404 -27.67 1.88 1.06
N LEU A 405 -26.52 2.38 1.52
CA LEU A 405 -25.49 3.03 0.70
C LEU A 405 -24.50 2.03 0.07
N VAL A 406 -24.57 0.75 0.48
CA VAL A 406 -23.57 -0.29 0.19
C VAL A 406 -24.18 -1.41 -0.66
N TRP A 407 -23.42 -1.90 -1.65
CA TRP A 407 -23.93 -2.71 -2.76
C TRP A 407 -23.28 -4.09 -2.79
N ARG A 408 -24.08 -5.16 -2.91
CA ARG A 408 -23.56 -6.52 -3.09
C ARG A 408 -23.11 -6.74 -4.53
N VAL A 409 -21.97 -7.39 -4.71
CA VAL A 409 -21.28 -7.54 -5.99
C VAL A 409 -20.76 -8.96 -6.20
N SER A 410 -20.94 -9.46 -7.42
CA SER A 410 -20.18 -10.60 -7.94
C SER A 410 -19.03 -10.07 -8.80
N LEU A 411 -17.80 -10.42 -8.43
CA LEU A 411 -16.67 -10.30 -9.36
C LEU A 411 -16.90 -11.32 -10.49
N PRO A 412 -16.50 -11.03 -11.75
CA PRO A 412 -16.49 -12.04 -12.80
C PRO A 412 -15.59 -13.20 -12.37
N ALA A 413 -16.13 -14.42 -12.42
CA ALA A 413 -15.34 -15.62 -12.12
C ALA A 413 -14.21 -15.76 -13.16
N GLY A 414 -13.01 -16.16 -12.72
CA GLY A 414 -11.80 -16.28 -13.56
C GLY A 414 -11.81 -17.45 -14.56
N GLY A 415 -12.94 -17.71 -15.22
CA GLY A 415 -13.12 -18.78 -16.19
C GLY A 415 -12.90 -18.30 -17.63
N GLY A 416 -11.65 -18.24 -18.08
CA GLY A 416 -11.21 -18.34 -19.49
C GLY A 416 -11.70 -17.33 -20.55
N GLY A 417 -12.68 -16.47 -20.27
CA GLY A 417 -13.51 -15.86 -21.32
C GLY A 417 -13.04 -14.56 -21.97
N ASN A 418 -12.07 -13.81 -21.42
CA ASN A 418 -11.78 -12.45 -21.92
C ASN A 418 -10.31 -11.98 -21.77
N ASN A 419 -9.35 -12.85 -22.13
CA ASN A 419 -7.93 -12.47 -22.13
C ASN A 419 -7.62 -11.29 -23.07
N GLN A 420 -8.40 -11.11 -24.15
CA GLN A 420 -8.11 -10.10 -25.17
C GLN A 420 -8.41 -8.67 -24.71
N GLN A 421 -9.46 -8.44 -23.92
CA GLN A 421 -9.72 -7.11 -23.35
C GLN A 421 -8.75 -6.78 -22.19
N ASP A 422 -8.33 -7.78 -21.42
CA ASP A 422 -7.30 -7.62 -20.39
C ASP A 422 -5.93 -7.26 -21.01
N GLU A 423 -5.53 -7.91 -22.11
CA GLU A 423 -4.33 -7.53 -22.87
C GLU A 423 -4.44 -6.13 -23.50
N LEU A 424 -5.60 -5.71 -24.03
CA LEU A 424 -5.79 -4.34 -24.50
C LEU A 424 -5.61 -3.30 -23.36
N LEU A 425 -6.11 -3.60 -22.16
CA LEU A 425 -5.93 -2.75 -20.98
C LEU A 425 -4.47 -2.72 -20.49
N LYS A 426 -3.78 -3.86 -20.44
CA LYS A 426 -2.34 -3.95 -20.12
C LYS A 426 -1.48 -3.15 -21.09
N ASN A 427 -1.80 -3.21 -22.39
CA ASN A 427 -1.11 -2.44 -23.42
C ASN A 427 -1.35 -0.94 -23.27
N GLU A 428 -2.59 -0.50 -23.01
CA GLU A 428 -2.88 0.93 -22.77
C GLU A 428 -2.23 1.45 -21.47
N ILE A 429 -2.27 0.67 -20.38
CA ILE A 429 -1.56 1.00 -19.14
C ILE A 429 -0.05 1.16 -19.39
N SER A 430 0.54 0.29 -20.22
CA SER A 430 1.95 0.36 -20.59
C SER A 430 2.27 1.58 -21.46
N ARG A 431 1.39 1.91 -22.42
CA ARG A 431 1.48 3.13 -23.24
C ARG A 431 1.39 4.40 -22.39
N LEU A 432 0.47 4.45 -21.44
CA LEU A 432 0.29 5.57 -20.51
C LEU A 432 1.48 5.73 -19.56
N LYS A 433 2.01 4.64 -18.98
CA LYS A 433 3.25 4.64 -18.18
C LYS A 433 4.45 5.17 -18.98
N SER A 434 4.60 4.73 -20.23
CA SER A 434 5.65 5.23 -21.13
C SER A 434 5.53 6.75 -21.34
N ARG A 435 4.32 7.23 -21.67
CA ARG A 435 4.05 8.67 -21.88
C ARG A 435 4.27 9.51 -20.63
N LEU A 436 3.88 9.01 -19.44
CA LEU A 436 4.16 9.66 -18.16
C LEU A 436 5.68 9.82 -17.96
N SER A 437 6.46 8.75 -18.13
CA SER A 437 7.93 8.80 -17.98
C SER A 437 8.60 9.79 -18.94
N GLN A 438 8.01 10.02 -20.12
CA GLN A 438 8.49 11.00 -21.09
C GLN A 438 8.21 12.44 -20.62
N GLN A 439 7.00 12.69 -20.10
CA GLN A 439 6.65 13.98 -19.51
C GLN A 439 7.52 14.30 -18.28
N GLU A 440 7.76 13.32 -17.40
CA GLU A 440 8.68 13.46 -16.25
C GLU A 440 10.11 13.80 -16.68
N ARG A 441 10.65 13.13 -17.69
CA ARG A 441 11.97 13.44 -18.27
C ARG A 441 12.03 14.84 -18.87
N MET A 442 10.98 15.26 -19.60
CA MET A 442 10.87 16.61 -20.16
C MET A 442 10.80 17.70 -19.07
N LEU A 443 9.99 17.48 -18.03
CA LEU A 443 9.87 18.38 -16.88
C LEU A 443 11.19 18.46 -16.09
N SER A 444 11.85 17.33 -15.81
CA SER A 444 13.17 17.30 -15.17
C SER A 444 14.22 18.07 -15.98
N GLY A 445 14.21 17.92 -17.31
CA GLY A 445 15.06 18.70 -18.21
C GLY A 445 14.74 20.20 -18.19
N ALA A 446 13.46 20.58 -18.15
CA ALA A 446 13.04 21.98 -18.05
C ALA A 446 13.45 22.63 -16.72
N VAL A 447 13.23 21.92 -15.59
CA VAL A 447 13.64 22.37 -14.25
C VAL A 447 15.16 22.55 -14.15
N LYS A 448 15.94 21.64 -14.74
CA LYS A 448 17.41 21.77 -14.81
C LYS A 448 17.82 23.04 -15.58
N ARG A 449 17.27 23.28 -16.78
CA ARG A 449 17.53 24.50 -17.56
C ARG A 449 17.14 25.77 -16.81
N LEU A 450 15.95 25.79 -16.20
CA LEU A 450 15.46 26.93 -15.42
C LEU A 450 16.37 27.22 -14.21
N ARG A 451 16.85 26.18 -13.51
CA ARG A 451 17.83 26.34 -12.43
C ARG A 451 19.14 26.95 -12.93
N THR A 452 19.70 26.47 -14.04
CA THR A 452 20.94 27.05 -14.60
C THR A 452 20.76 28.50 -15.05
N THR A 453 19.62 28.84 -15.66
CA THR A 453 19.31 30.23 -16.05
C THR A 453 19.12 31.13 -14.83
N ASN A 454 18.47 30.65 -13.75
CA ASN A 454 18.34 31.43 -12.52
C ASN A 454 19.69 31.64 -11.82
N GLN A 455 20.53 30.61 -11.76
CA GLN A 455 21.87 30.71 -11.16
C GLN A 455 22.78 31.69 -11.93
N LEU A 456 22.62 31.79 -13.26
CA LEU A 456 23.26 32.84 -14.07
C LEU A 456 22.70 34.23 -13.76
N LYS A 457 21.37 34.37 -13.66
CA LYS A 457 20.70 35.63 -13.29
C LYS A 457 21.13 36.14 -11.91
N GLU A 458 21.15 35.27 -10.90
CA GLU A 458 21.70 35.57 -9.57
C GLU A 458 23.19 35.96 -9.63
N GLY A 459 23.96 35.39 -10.55
CA GLY A 459 25.36 35.76 -10.81
C GLY A 459 25.49 37.18 -11.36
N MET A 460 24.67 37.54 -12.36
CA MET A 460 24.60 38.90 -12.90
C MET A 460 24.11 39.90 -11.85
N GLU A 461 23.13 39.54 -11.04
CA GLU A 461 22.62 40.38 -9.95
C GLU A 461 23.70 40.69 -8.91
N ARG A 462 24.53 39.71 -8.53
CA ARG A 462 25.70 39.95 -7.67
C ARG A 462 26.68 40.95 -8.29
N VAL A 463 27.09 40.73 -9.54
CA VAL A 463 28.02 41.63 -10.25
C VAL A 463 27.46 43.06 -10.38
N ILE A 464 26.15 43.22 -10.62
CA ILE A 464 25.49 44.52 -10.66
C ILE A 464 25.50 45.19 -9.28
N ILE A 465 25.21 44.44 -8.21
CA ILE A 465 25.25 44.95 -6.83
C ILE A 465 26.67 45.38 -6.44
N ASP A 466 27.68 44.56 -6.75
CA ASP A 466 29.10 44.86 -6.47
C ASP A 466 29.56 46.13 -7.22
N GLN A 467 29.18 46.25 -8.50
CA GLN A 467 29.50 47.42 -9.31
C GLN A 467 28.78 48.70 -8.82
N LEU A 468 27.53 48.58 -8.36
CA LEU A 468 26.77 49.69 -7.74
C LEU A 468 27.34 50.07 -6.36
N TYR A 469 27.84 49.10 -5.59
CA TYR A 469 28.52 49.37 -4.32
C TYR A 469 29.83 50.13 -4.55
N LEU A 470 30.62 49.72 -5.56
CA LEU A 470 31.83 50.41 -5.98
C LEU A 470 31.57 51.84 -6.45
N THR A 471 30.61 52.07 -7.36
CA THR A 471 30.29 53.43 -7.82
C THR A 471 29.70 54.30 -6.73
N HIS A 472 28.84 53.76 -5.86
CA HIS A 472 28.35 54.47 -4.67
C HIS A 472 29.50 54.82 -3.70
N GLY A 473 30.49 53.94 -3.53
CA GLY A 473 31.71 54.21 -2.75
C GLY A 473 32.53 55.38 -3.33
N VAL A 474 32.75 55.39 -4.65
CA VAL A 474 33.43 56.49 -5.35
C VAL A 474 32.63 57.79 -5.24
N LEU A 475 31.32 57.77 -5.47
CA LEU A 475 30.44 58.94 -5.35
C LEU A 475 30.41 59.48 -3.92
N LYS A 476 30.35 58.61 -2.90
CA LYS A 476 30.43 59.00 -1.49
C LYS A 476 31.76 59.67 -1.17
N LYS A 477 32.88 59.16 -1.70
CA LYS A 477 34.20 59.78 -1.51
C LYS A 477 34.31 61.12 -2.24
N ALA A 478 33.83 61.21 -3.48
CA ALA A 478 33.79 62.46 -4.23
C ALA A 478 32.94 63.53 -3.52
N ARG A 479 31.80 63.14 -2.94
CA ARG A 479 30.96 64.03 -2.13
C ARG A 479 31.67 64.48 -0.85
N GLY A 480 32.31 63.55 -0.12
CA GLY A 480 33.14 63.88 1.05
C GLY A 480 34.26 64.88 0.72
N ASN A 481 34.98 64.67 -0.38
CA ASN A 481 36.01 65.61 -0.86
C ASN A 481 35.46 67.01 -1.19
N LEU A 482 34.18 67.15 -1.52
CA LEU A 482 33.51 68.44 -1.74
C LEU A 482 32.96 69.04 -0.43
N GLU A 483 32.58 68.20 0.52
CA GLU A 483 32.12 68.57 1.88
C GLU A 483 33.29 68.97 2.81
N GLU A 484 34.51 68.50 2.56
CA GLU A 484 35.73 68.80 3.32
C GLU A 484 36.52 70.03 2.81
N VAL A 485 36.07 70.73 1.77
CA VAL A 485 36.69 72.01 1.34
C VAL A 485 36.41 73.07 2.41
N PRO A 486 37.44 73.66 3.07
CA PRO A 486 37.21 74.54 4.20
C PRO A 486 36.59 75.88 3.76
N VAL A 487 35.42 76.20 4.30
CA VAL A 487 34.82 77.54 4.24
C VAL A 487 35.59 78.46 5.20
N ASN A 488 36.76 78.90 4.75
CA ASN A 488 37.60 79.96 5.34
C ASN A 488 38.39 80.60 4.20
N GLY A 489 37.76 81.55 3.51
CA GLY A 489 38.28 82.12 2.25
C GLY A 489 37.68 83.46 1.82
N GLN A 490 36.85 84.08 2.67
CA GLN A 490 36.38 85.47 2.60
C GLN A 490 35.85 85.86 3.99
#